data_AF-A0A1V6ITP4-F1
#
_entry.id   AF-A0A1V6ITP4-F1
#
_cell.length_a   1.000
_cell.length_b   1.000
_cell.length_c   1.000
_cell.angle_alpha   90.00
_cell.angle_beta   90.00
_cell.angle_gamma   90.00
#
_symmetry.space_group_name_H-M   'P 1'
#
loop_
_entity.id
_entity.type
_entity.pdbx_description
1 polymer ?
#
loop_
_entity_poly.entity_id
_entity_poly.type
_entity_poly.pdbx_seq_one_letter_code
_entity_poly.pdbx_strand_id
1 'polypeptide(L)'
;MPVRVYEWCDELTRSGNLFLLLSTDASGMSYLRAVPALRVRAIHAHANDIDQETAYEMQPLFAEGQEGARWPAYDALHDQPREDGRFETVMLHFAINRAVGAQWGESDLAPLLRWLSRYAAWLEDRARLNHFRNAFLYIVRARFTSEVERRARQSALNAAPPSPGSILVTDENEHWDTLHPRLESEESGQDGLSLKKMLAAGAGVPLHFLAEPESTTRTTAEAAGGPTYRHFEQRQRYFLWLLGDVLRVVVNRRSVVDRRVSRRAEIQLNGADISARDNLSLAMAAGNIMPALSSLRERGLLDDAELLRLFYRFCGETVDVDEMLARGRQAAPAKGFNWAIAQTQPVKIDPAIGEEKGGRDD
;
A
#
# COMPACT_ATOMS: atom_id res chain seq x y z
N MET A 1 -3.54 -19.57 -3.97
CA MET A 1 -3.00 -18.78 -2.84
C MET A 1 -2.64 -17.33 -3.19
N PRO A 2 -2.00 -16.99 -4.33
CA PRO A 2 -1.59 -15.60 -4.60
C PRO A 2 -2.75 -14.59 -4.52
N VAL A 3 -3.92 -14.96 -5.06
CA VAL A 3 -5.14 -14.14 -5.03
C VAL A 3 -5.63 -13.90 -3.59
N ARG A 4 -5.61 -14.93 -2.74
CA ARG A 4 -6.10 -14.84 -1.35
C ARG A 4 -5.20 -13.99 -0.47
N VAL A 5 -3.89 -14.11 -0.65
CA VAL A 5 -2.89 -13.29 0.07
C VAL A 5 -3.09 -11.81 -0.23
N TYR A 6 -3.32 -11.47 -1.51
CA TYR A 6 -3.64 -10.11 -1.90
C TYR A 6 -4.95 -9.61 -1.25
N GLU A 7 -6.03 -10.39 -1.31
CA GLU A 7 -7.31 -10.05 -0.69
C GLU A 7 -7.18 -9.81 0.83
N TRP A 8 -6.36 -10.61 1.53
CA TRP A 8 -6.12 -10.43 2.96
C TRP A 8 -5.35 -9.15 3.25
N CYS A 9 -4.35 -8.82 2.42
CA CYS A 9 -3.61 -7.57 2.53
C CYS A 9 -4.51 -6.36 2.28
N ASP A 10 -5.40 -6.44 1.27
CA ASP A 10 -6.37 -5.39 0.97
C ASP A 10 -7.36 -5.18 2.12
N GLU A 11 -7.98 -6.24 2.66
CA GLU A 11 -8.90 -6.12 3.80
C GLU A 11 -8.21 -5.54 5.05
N LEU A 12 -6.98 -5.98 5.31
CA LEU A 12 -6.17 -5.48 6.43
C LEU A 12 -5.86 -3.98 6.25
N THR A 13 -5.52 -3.55 5.04
CA THR A 13 -5.22 -2.14 4.72
C THR A 13 -6.47 -1.26 4.82
N ARG A 14 -7.59 -1.74 4.28
CA ARG A 14 -8.87 -1.01 4.22
C ARG A 14 -9.57 -0.88 5.55
N SER A 15 -9.52 -1.91 6.40
CA SER A 15 -10.24 -1.91 7.67
C SER A 15 -9.34 -1.76 8.90
N GLY A 16 -8.02 -1.93 8.72
CA GLY A 16 -7.07 -2.05 9.83
C GLY A 16 -7.04 -3.44 10.46
N ASN A 17 -7.93 -4.35 10.07
CA ASN A 17 -8.18 -5.62 10.77
C ASN A 17 -8.34 -6.78 9.76
N LEU A 18 -7.85 -7.95 10.12
CA LEU A 18 -8.05 -9.18 9.36
C LEU A 18 -8.49 -10.29 10.31
N PHE A 19 -9.73 -10.76 10.13
CA PHE A 19 -10.28 -11.88 10.85
C PHE A 19 -10.30 -13.11 9.94
N LEU A 20 -9.64 -14.19 10.36
CA LEU A 20 -9.60 -15.45 9.62
C LEU A 20 -10.28 -16.54 10.44
N LEU A 21 -11.40 -17.04 9.92
CA LEU A 21 -12.07 -18.20 10.48
C LEU A 21 -11.33 -19.45 10.01
N LEU A 22 -10.86 -20.25 10.96
CA LEU A 22 -10.12 -21.48 10.74
C LEU A 22 -10.98 -22.67 11.16
N SER A 23 -11.34 -23.51 10.19
CA SER A 23 -11.92 -24.82 10.44
C SER A 23 -10.94 -25.92 10.02
N THR A 24 -10.92 -27.03 10.76
CA THR A 24 -10.06 -28.17 10.44
C THR A 24 -10.88 -29.44 10.50
N ASP A 25 -10.82 -30.24 9.43
CA ASP A 25 -11.55 -31.50 9.36
C ASP A 25 -10.85 -32.61 10.17
N ALA A 26 -11.49 -33.78 10.26
CA ALA A 26 -10.96 -34.92 11.00
C ALA A 26 -9.67 -35.50 10.38
N SER A 27 -9.35 -35.17 9.13
CA SER A 27 -8.09 -35.54 8.50
C SER A 27 -6.95 -34.58 8.89
N GLY A 28 -7.24 -33.49 9.59
CA GLY A 28 -6.27 -32.44 9.90
C GLY A 28 -6.06 -31.44 8.76
N MET A 29 -6.88 -31.47 7.71
CA MET A 29 -6.87 -30.46 6.66
C MET A 29 -7.58 -29.21 7.13
N SER A 30 -6.89 -28.07 7.04
CA SER A 30 -7.36 -26.78 7.53
C SER A 30 -7.84 -25.88 6.40
N TYR A 31 -8.96 -25.22 6.64
CA TYR A 31 -9.60 -24.28 5.72
C TYR A 31 -9.69 -22.90 6.39
N LEU A 32 -9.26 -21.88 5.65
CA LEU A 32 -9.25 -20.50 6.10
C LEU A 32 -10.24 -19.68 5.29
N ARG A 33 -11.05 -18.87 5.99
CA ARG A 33 -11.98 -17.94 5.38
C ARG A 33 -11.83 -16.57 6.01
N ALA A 34 -11.58 -15.55 5.20
CA ALA A 34 -11.63 -14.17 5.66
C ALA A 34 -13.07 -13.79 6.02
N VAL A 35 -13.21 -13.16 7.18
CA VAL A 35 -14.45 -12.61 7.69
C VAL A 35 -14.34 -11.09 7.64
N PRO A 36 -15.26 -10.38 6.95
CA PRO A 36 -15.18 -8.93 6.86
C PRO A 36 -15.17 -8.29 8.24
N ALA A 37 -14.28 -7.32 8.48
CA ALA A 37 -14.18 -6.67 9.79
C ALA A 37 -15.50 -6.03 10.22
N LEU A 38 -16.25 -5.48 9.26
CA LEU A 38 -17.60 -4.92 9.46
C LEU A 38 -18.63 -5.91 10.02
N ARG A 39 -18.40 -7.22 9.90
CA ARG A 39 -19.30 -8.25 10.45
C ARG A 39 -18.98 -8.58 11.91
N VAL A 40 -17.82 -8.20 12.43
CA VAL A 40 -17.47 -8.39 13.85
C VAL A 40 -18.06 -7.22 14.63
N ARG A 41 -18.87 -7.53 15.64
CA ARG A 41 -19.53 -6.55 16.51
C ARG A 41 -18.65 -6.19 17.71
N ALA A 42 -18.03 -7.19 18.34
CA ALA A 42 -17.21 -6.99 19.52
C ALA A 42 -16.08 -8.03 19.61
N ILE A 43 -14.94 -7.59 20.14
CA ILE A 43 -13.79 -8.44 20.50
C ILE A 43 -13.82 -8.56 22.02
N HIS A 44 -13.98 -9.78 22.52
CA HIS A 44 -13.98 -10.07 23.95
C HIS A 44 -12.55 -10.47 24.35
N ALA A 45 -12.00 -9.85 25.39
CA ALA A 45 -10.68 -10.17 25.91
C ALA A 45 -10.74 -10.50 27.41
N HIS A 46 -9.63 -10.99 27.96
CA HIS A 46 -9.51 -11.18 29.40
C HIS A 46 -9.64 -9.84 30.14
N ALA A 47 -10.26 -9.86 31.33
CA ALA A 47 -10.54 -8.65 32.10
C ALA A 47 -9.27 -7.89 32.56
N ASN A 48 -8.16 -8.60 32.69
CA ASN A 48 -6.87 -8.08 33.13
C ASN A 48 -5.88 -7.80 31.98
N ASP A 49 -6.17 -8.26 30.76
CA ASP A 49 -5.29 -8.11 29.61
C ASP A 49 -6.11 -8.02 28.32
N ILE A 50 -6.15 -6.81 27.76
CA ILE A 50 -6.92 -6.51 26.55
C ILE A 50 -6.30 -7.11 25.28
N ASP A 51 -5.00 -7.42 25.30
CA ASP A 51 -4.31 -8.06 24.18
C ASP A 51 -4.62 -9.57 24.10
N GLN A 52 -5.15 -10.17 25.18
CA GLN A 52 -5.57 -11.57 25.20
C GLN A 52 -7.04 -11.71 24.81
N GLU A 53 -7.26 -11.74 23.51
CA GLU A 53 -8.56 -11.97 22.90
C GLU A 53 -9.06 -13.40 23.16
N THR A 54 -10.32 -13.54 23.51
CA THR A 54 -10.95 -14.82 23.92
C THR A 54 -12.08 -15.24 22.98
N ALA A 55 -12.81 -14.28 22.40
CA ALA A 55 -13.90 -14.56 21.47
C ALA A 55 -14.27 -13.32 20.64
N TYR A 56 -14.95 -13.57 19.52
CA TYR A 56 -15.47 -12.55 18.61
C TYR A 56 -16.97 -12.73 18.47
N GLU A 57 -17.72 -11.67 18.74
CA GLU A 57 -19.16 -11.62 18.55
C GLU A 57 -19.46 -11.07 17.17
N MET A 58 -20.24 -11.79 16.38
CA MET A 58 -20.63 -11.36 15.04
C MET A 58 -21.90 -10.51 15.08
N GLN A 59 -22.08 -9.62 14.09
CA GLN A 59 -23.36 -8.97 13.88
C GLN A 59 -24.46 -9.99 13.57
N PRO A 60 -25.69 -9.80 14.06
CA PRO A 60 -26.81 -10.66 13.72
C PRO A 60 -27.02 -10.70 12.20
N LEU A 61 -27.50 -11.84 11.70
CA LEU A 61 -27.95 -11.95 10.32
C LEU A 61 -29.36 -11.36 10.25
N PHE A 62 -29.53 -10.28 9.49
CA PHE A 62 -30.81 -9.61 9.29
C PHE A 62 -31.94 -10.53 8.82
N ALA A 63 -31.60 -11.67 8.21
CA ALA A 63 -32.57 -12.55 7.56
C ALA A 63 -33.39 -13.43 8.52
N GLU A 64 -32.96 -13.69 9.77
CA GLU A 64 -33.62 -14.75 10.58
C GLU A 64 -33.75 -14.46 12.08
N GLY A 65 -33.51 -13.23 12.56
CA GLY A 65 -33.61 -12.95 14.01
C GLY A 65 -32.69 -13.80 14.90
N GLN A 66 -31.72 -14.50 14.29
CA GLN A 66 -30.70 -15.29 14.98
C GLN A 66 -29.73 -14.34 15.68
N GLU A 67 -29.45 -14.64 16.95
CA GLU A 67 -28.34 -14.04 17.67
C GLU A 67 -27.05 -14.19 16.85
N GLY A 68 -26.22 -13.15 16.88
CA GLY A 68 -24.95 -13.15 16.18
C GLY A 68 -24.08 -14.33 16.63
N ALA A 69 -23.54 -15.09 15.67
CA ALA A 69 -22.62 -16.17 15.98
C ALA A 69 -21.47 -15.66 16.86
N ARG A 70 -21.01 -16.48 17.81
CA ARG A 70 -19.83 -16.21 18.62
C ARG A 70 -18.75 -17.22 18.27
N TRP A 71 -17.57 -16.75 17.91
CA TRP A 71 -16.43 -17.59 17.57
C TRP A 71 -15.34 -17.45 18.64
N PRO A 72 -14.79 -18.55 19.17
CA PRO A 72 -13.66 -18.47 20.09
C PRO A 72 -12.41 -17.97 19.37
N ALA A 73 -11.55 -17.27 20.11
CA ALA A 73 -10.21 -16.95 19.65
C ALA A 73 -9.32 -18.20 19.66
N TYR A 74 -8.32 -18.22 18.78
CA TYR A 74 -7.35 -19.30 18.77
C TYR A 74 -6.49 -19.29 20.04
N ASP A 75 -6.45 -20.44 20.73
CA ASP A 75 -5.58 -20.66 21.88
C ASP A 75 -4.67 -21.87 21.63
N ALA A 76 -3.39 -21.61 21.41
CA ALA A 76 -2.39 -22.64 21.11
C ALA A 76 -2.16 -23.66 22.23
N LEU A 77 -2.52 -23.33 23.48
CA LEU A 77 -2.35 -24.22 24.64
C LEU A 77 -3.49 -25.25 24.73
N HIS A 78 -4.71 -24.85 24.35
CA HIS A 78 -5.92 -25.67 24.48
C HIS A 78 -6.49 -26.17 23.15
N ASP A 79 -5.86 -25.85 22.00
CA ASP A 79 -6.29 -26.33 20.69
C ASP A 79 -6.03 -27.83 20.50
N GLN A 80 -7.06 -28.65 20.72
CA GLN A 80 -7.05 -30.10 20.55
C GLN A 80 -8.31 -30.57 19.79
N PRO A 81 -8.26 -31.75 19.13
CA PRO A 81 -9.44 -32.37 18.57
C PRO A 81 -10.48 -32.65 19.66
N ARG A 82 -11.75 -32.41 19.34
CA ARG A 82 -12.89 -32.84 20.14
C ARG A 82 -13.07 -34.36 20.04
N GLU A 83 -14.02 -34.90 20.81
CA GLU A 83 -14.34 -36.33 20.82
C GLU A 83 -14.72 -36.88 19.43
N ASP A 84 -15.26 -36.04 18.55
CA ASP A 84 -15.60 -36.38 17.16
C ASP A 84 -14.39 -36.35 16.19
N GLY A 85 -13.19 -36.10 16.71
CA GLY A 85 -11.95 -36.01 15.95
C GLY A 85 -11.77 -34.71 15.18
N ARG A 86 -12.70 -33.75 15.27
CA ARG A 86 -12.60 -32.44 14.61
C ARG A 86 -12.07 -31.39 15.57
N PHE A 87 -11.40 -30.38 15.05
CA PHE A 87 -11.02 -29.23 15.86
C PHE A 87 -12.17 -28.24 15.97
N GLU A 88 -12.20 -27.49 17.05
CA GLU A 88 -13.09 -26.34 17.17
C GLU A 88 -12.76 -25.31 16.09
N THR A 89 -13.81 -24.77 15.47
CA THR A 89 -13.68 -23.63 14.56
C THR A 89 -13.36 -22.40 15.39
N VAL A 90 -12.21 -21.81 15.12
CA VAL A 90 -11.65 -20.67 15.85
C VAL A 90 -11.43 -19.50 14.90
N MET A 91 -11.30 -18.31 15.45
CA MET A 91 -10.97 -17.11 14.70
C MET A 91 -9.57 -16.62 15.09
N LEU A 92 -8.78 -16.29 14.08
CA LEU A 92 -7.52 -15.59 14.20
C LEU A 92 -7.76 -14.11 13.87
N HIS A 93 -7.13 -13.20 14.60
CA HIS A 93 -7.24 -11.77 14.39
C HIS A 93 -5.86 -11.14 14.27
N PHE A 94 -5.72 -10.31 13.25
CA PHE A 94 -4.51 -9.53 13.00
C PHE A 94 -4.89 -8.08 12.75
N ALA A 95 -4.17 -7.15 13.37
CA ALA A 95 -4.48 -5.73 13.32
C ALA A 95 -3.26 -4.89 12.96
N ILE A 96 -3.47 -3.84 12.17
CA ILE A 96 -2.44 -2.85 11.84
C ILE A 96 -2.79 -1.48 12.42
N ASN A 97 -1.78 -0.64 12.63
CA ASN A 97 -1.93 0.70 13.22
C ASN A 97 -2.72 0.70 14.54
N ARG A 98 -2.66 -0.41 15.28
CA ARG A 98 -3.38 -0.58 16.54
C ARG A 98 -2.74 0.32 17.59
N ALA A 99 -3.52 1.26 18.12
CA ALA A 99 -3.08 2.08 19.25
C ALA A 99 -2.80 1.21 20.48
N VAL A 100 -1.88 1.66 21.33
CA VAL A 100 -1.57 0.94 22.58
C VAL A 100 -2.82 0.88 23.46
N GLY A 101 -3.23 -0.32 23.85
CA GLY A 101 -4.44 -0.55 24.64
C GLY A 101 -5.75 -0.54 23.84
N ALA A 102 -5.69 -0.54 22.50
CA ALA A 102 -6.86 -0.78 21.66
C ALA A 102 -6.90 -2.23 21.18
N GLN A 103 -8.10 -2.80 21.02
CA GLN A 103 -8.28 -4.13 20.41
C GLN A 103 -8.28 -4.06 18.89
N TRP A 104 -8.88 -3.00 18.34
CA TRP A 104 -9.04 -2.81 16.91
C TRP A 104 -7.84 -2.11 16.30
N GLY A 105 -7.43 -2.56 15.12
CA GLY A 105 -6.55 -1.82 14.23
C GLY A 105 -7.27 -0.65 13.55
N GLU A 106 -6.47 0.24 12.97
CA GLU A 106 -6.92 1.43 12.27
C GLU A 106 -6.52 1.33 10.78
N SER A 107 -7.44 1.71 9.88
CA SER A 107 -7.17 1.67 8.44
C SER A 107 -6.06 2.65 8.05
N ASP A 108 -5.24 2.26 7.08
CA ASP A 108 -4.27 3.16 6.43
C ASP A 108 -4.97 4.38 5.78
N LEU A 109 -6.28 4.28 5.46
CA LEU A 109 -7.07 5.37 4.91
C LEU A 109 -7.63 6.32 5.98
N ALA A 110 -7.66 5.93 7.26
CA ALA A 110 -8.34 6.70 8.30
C ALA A 110 -7.79 8.14 8.44
N PRO A 111 -6.46 8.38 8.47
CA PRO A 111 -5.91 9.74 8.52
C PRO A 111 -6.25 10.59 7.28
N LEU A 112 -6.54 9.92 6.15
CA LEU A 112 -6.76 10.54 4.85
C LEU A 112 -8.22 10.88 4.56
N LEU A 113 -9.18 10.27 5.26
CA LEU A 113 -10.61 10.43 4.96
C LEU A 113 -11.05 11.90 4.88
N ARG A 114 -10.60 12.74 5.82
CA ARG A 114 -10.92 14.17 5.82
C ARG A 114 -10.41 14.88 4.55
N TRP A 115 -9.22 14.52 4.09
CA TRP A 115 -8.61 15.10 2.91
C TRP A 115 -9.22 14.54 1.62
N LEU A 116 -9.59 13.26 1.60
CA LEU A 116 -10.31 12.63 0.49
C LEU A 116 -11.66 13.30 0.28
N SER A 117 -12.43 13.53 1.35
CA SER A 117 -13.71 14.24 1.28
C SER A 117 -13.54 15.67 0.78
N ARG A 118 -12.51 16.39 1.24
CA ARG A 118 -12.21 17.75 0.76
C ARG A 118 -11.84 17.78 -0.71
N TYR A 119 -11.03 16.82 -1.15
CA TYR A 119 -10.61 16.72 -2.55
C TYR A 119 -11.80 16.37 -3.47
N ALA A 120 -12.67 15.45 -3.05
CA ALA A 120 -13.90 15.13 -3.78
C ALA A 120 -14.84 16.33 -3.89
N ALA A 121 -15.11 17.02 -2.77
CA ALA A 121 -15.95 18.21 -2.75
C ALA A 121 -15.38 19.32 -3.65
N TRP A 122 -14.06 19.55 -3.58
CA TRP A 122 -13.38 20.52 -4.44
C TRP A 122 -13.52 20.17 -5.93
N LEU A 123 -13.36 18.89 -6.32
CA LEU A 123 -13.57 18.46 -7.71
C LEU A 123 -15.01 18.67 -8.18
N GLU A 124 -16.00 18.32 -7.35
CA GLU A 124 -17.42 18.52 -7.65
C GLU A 124 -17.75 20.01 -7.82
N ASP A 125 -17.23 20.87 -6.93
CA ASP A 125 -17.40 22.32 -7.02
C ASP A 125 -16.75 22.87 -8.29
N ARG A 126 -15.59 22.36 -8.71
CA ARG A 126 -14.95 22.77 -9.96
C ARG A 126 -15.74 22.34 -11.19
N ALA A 127 -16.28 21.12 -11.20
CA ALA A 127 -17.18 20.68 -12.28
C ALA A 127 -18.42 21.57 -12.37
N ARG A 128 -19.00 21.91 -11.22
CA ARG A 128 -20.16 22.81 -11.09
C ARG A 128 -19.83 24.23 -11.56
N LEU A 129 -18.71 24.81 -11.14
CA LEU A 129 -18.26 26.14 -11.57
C LEU A 129 -17.98 26.19 -13.07
N ASN A 130 -17.38 25.14 -13.63
CA ASN A 130 -17.18 25.03 -15.08
C ASN A 130 -18.50 24.95 -15.85
N HIS A 131 -19.51 24.27 -15.31
CA HIS A 131 -20.86 24.29 -15.88
C HIS A 131 -21.46 25.72 -15.85
N PHE A 132 -21.34 26.43 -14.73
CA PHE A 132 -21.81 27.81 -14.60
C PHE A 132 -20.99 28.84 -15.37
N ARG A 133 -19.74 28.55 -15.75
CA ARG A 133 -18.95 29.41 -16.65
C ARG A 133 -19.64 29.60 -18.00
N ASN A 134 -20.44 28.63 -18.43
CA ASN A 134 -21.26 28.70 -19.64
C ASN A 134 -22.61 29.40 -19.40
N ALA A 135 -23.00 29.63 -18.15
CA ALA A 135 -24.20 30.37 -17.78
C ALA A 135 -23.86 31.87 -17.69
N PHE A 136 -23.86 32.53 -18.85
CA PHE A 136 -23.57 33.96 -18.93
C PHE A 136 -24.71 34.79 -18.35
N LEU A 137 -24.38 35.72 -17.46
CA LEU A 137 -25.24 36.85 -17.12
C LEU A 137 -24.90 38.00 -18.07
N TYR A 138 -25.91 38.54 -18.73
CA TYR A 138 -25.74 39.66 -19.66
C TYR A 138 -26.09 40.98 -18.96
N ILE A 139 -25.25 42.00 -19.16
CA ILE A 139 -25.57 43.39 -18.85
C ILE A 139 -25.87 44.07 -20.18
N VAL A 140 -27.10 44.58 -20.30
CA VAL A 140 -27.50 45.44 -21.41
C VAL A 140 -27.45 46.89 -20.94
N ARG A 141 -26.55 47.68 -21.50
CA ARG A 141 -26.42 49.11 -21.25
C ARG A 141 -27.04 49.87 -22.41
N ALA A 142 -28.13 50.57 -22.17
CA ALA A 142 -28.71 51.46 -23.17
C ALA A 142 -29.23 52.76 -22.58
N ARG A 143 -29.38 53.78 -23.44
CA ARG A 143 -30.00 55.06 -23.08
C ARG A 143 -31.52 54.92 -23.13
N PHE A 144 -32.12 54.58 -21.99
CA PHE A 144 -33.58 54.51 -21.85
C PHE A 144 -34.19 55.86 -21.51
N THR A 145 -35.35 56.18 -22.07
CA THR A 145 -36.06 57.45 -21.81
C THR A 145 -36.91 57.40 -20.53
N SER A 146 -37.23 56.20 -20.04
CA SER A 146 -37.98 56.01 -18.78
C SER A 146 -37.64 54.68 -18.07
N GLU A 147 -37.90 54.61 -16.76
CA GLU A 147 -37.79 53.34 -16.02
C GLU A 147 -38.75 52.25 -16.53
N VAL A 148 -39.93 52.66 -17.01
CA VAL A 148 -40.94 51.74 -17.53
C VAL A 148 -40.42 51.04 -18.78
N GLU A 149 -39.80 51.79 -19.68
CA GLU A 149 -39.15 51.26 -20.89
C GLU A 149 -38.01 50.29 -20.55
N ARG A 150 -37.14 50.66 -19.60
CA ARG A 150 -36.04 49.79 -19.12
C ARG A 150 -36.57 48.45 -18.60
N ARG A 151 -37.63 48.48 -17.77
CA ARG A 151 -38.24 47.27 -17.19
C ARG A 151 -38.93 46.42 -18.24
N ALA A 152 -39.63 47.03 -19.20
CA ALA A 152 -40.26 46.32 -20.32
C ALA A 152 -39.20 45.58 -21.16
N ARG A 153 -38.08 46.23 -21.48
CA ARG A 153 -36.95 45.60 -22.20
C ARG A 153 -36.33 44.45 -21.40
N GLN A 154 -36.08 44.65 -20.11
CA GLN A 154 -35.57 43.60 -19.22
C GLN A 154 -36.51 42.38 -19.17
N SER A 155 -37.83 42.62 -19.08
CA SER A 155 -38.82 41.55 -19.07
C SER A 155 -38.86 40.77 -20.39
N ALA A 156 -38.74 41.46 -21.53
CA ALA A 156 -38.71 40.82 -22.85
C ALA A 156 -37.48 39.90 -23.01
N LEU A 157 -36.30 40.37 -22.58
CA LEU A 157 -35.07 39.59 -22.66
C LEU A 157 -35.06 38.38 -21.69
N ASN A 158 -35.67 38.52 -20.51
CA ASN A 158 -35.80 37.40 -19.57
C ASN A 158 -36.80 36.34 -20.07
N ALA A 159 -37.82 36.74 -20.85
CA ALA A 159 -38.81 35.81 -21.40
C ALA A 159 -38.26 34.99 -22.58
N ALA A 160 -37.31 35.55 -23.35
CA ALA A 160 -36.67 34.89 -24.47
C ALA A 160 -35.17 35.23 -24.52
N PRO A 161 -34.35 34.65 -23.63
CA PRO A 161 -32.92 34.92 -23.61
C PRO A 161 -32.25 34.35 -24.87
N PRO A 162 -31.20 35.02 -25.40
CA PRO A 162 -30.44 34.52 -26.54
C PRO A 162 -29.77 33.17 -26.21
N SER A 163 -29.82 32.23 -27.16
CA SER A 163 -29.15 30.93 -27.02
C SER A 163 -27.63 31.08 -27.21
N PRO A 164 -26.81 30.22 -26.56
CA PRO A 164 -25.37 30.23 -26.78
C PRO A 164 -25.02 30.12 -28.28
N GLY A 165 -24.22 31.07 -28.78
CA GLY A 165 -23.82 31.13 -30.19
C GLY A 165 -24.71 31.99 -31.10
N SER A 166 -25.74 32.66 -30.57
CA SER A 166 -26.54 33.63 -31.34
C SER A 166 -25.71 34.86 -31.73
N ILE A 167 -25.87 35.35 -32.96
CA ILE A 167 -25.26 36.60 -33.43
C ILE A 167 -26.20 37.76 -33.09
N LEU A 168 -25.73 38.69 -32.26
CA LEU A 168 -26.45 39.92 -31.89
C LEU A 168 -25.90 41.10 -32.68
N VAL A 169 -26.78 41.81 -33.39
CA VAL A 169 -26.46 43.08 -34.05
C VAL A 169 -27.03 44.19 -33.18
N THR A 170 -26.18 45.11 -32.75
CA THR A 170 -26.51 46.22 -31.83
C THR A 170 -26.41 47.56 -32.54
N ASP A 171 -27.13 48.57 -32.05
CA ASP A 171 -27.00 49.96 -32.49
C ASP A 171 -26.01 50.73 -31.59
N GLU A 172 -25.78 52.03 -31.86
CA GLU A 172 -24.88 52.87 -31.03
C GLU A 172 -25.43 53.13 -29.61
N ASN A 173 -26.71 52.83 -29.36
CA ASN A 173 -27.36 53.08 -28.08
C ASN A 173 -27.39 51.85 -27.17
N GLU A 174 -27.25 50.63 -27.68
CA GLU A 174 -27.36 49.38 -26.94
C GLU A 174 -26.03 48.62 -26.91
N HIS A 175 -25.40 48.57 -25.75
CA HIS A 175 -24.16 47.83 -25.52
C HIS A 175 -24.40 46.58 -24.68
N TRP A 176 -23.90 45.44 -25.15
CA TRP A 176 -24.03 44.15 -24.47
C TRP A 176 -22.68 43.72 -23.92
N ASP A 177 -22.63 43.52 -22.60
CA ASP A 177 -21.49 42.96 -21.89
C ASP A 177 -21.88 41.65 -21.22
N THR A 178 -20.92 40.74 -21.13
CA THR A 178 -21.05 39.51 -20.35
C THR A 178 -20.38 39.70 -18.99
N LEU A 179 -21.14 39.46 -17.92
CA LEU A 179 -20.56 39.26 -16.60
C LEU A 179 -19.90 37.89 -16.59
N HIS A 180 -18.60 37.87 -16.83
CA HIS A 180 -17.80 36.67 -16.64
C HIS A 180 -17.43 36.54 -15.16
N PRO A 181 -17.85 35.48 -14.46
CA PRO A 181 -17.24 35.15 -13.19
C PRO A 181 -15.76 34.89 -13.44
N ARG A 182 -14.89 35.72 -12.84
CA ARG A 182 -13.42 35.53 -12.89
C ARG A 182 -13.08 34.34 -12.00
N LEU A 183 -13.20 33.15 -12.56
CA LEU A 183 -12.82 31.90 -11.92
C LEU A 183 -11.33 31.69 -12.20
N GLU A 184 -10.46 32.28 -11.38
CA GLU A 184 -8.99 32.23 -11.43
C GLU A 184 -8.48 30.77 -11.55
N SER A 185 -8.46 30.26 -12.78
CA SER A 185 -8.35 28.83 -13.04
C SER A 185 -6.93 28.31 -12.80
N GLU A 186 -5.92 29.17 -12.90
CA GLU A 186 -4.53 28.83 -12.58
C GLU A 186 -4.32 28.61 -11.08
N GLU A 187 -4.91 29.42 -10.21
CA GLU A 187 -4.85 29.24 -8.75
C GLU A 187 -5.53 27.93 -8.34
N SER A 188 -6.63 27.56 -9.02
CA SER A 188 -7.33 26.30 -8.73
C SER A 188 -6.45 25.06 -8.95
N GLY A 189 -5.53 25.09 -9.92
CA GLY A 189 -4.59 23.97 -10.13
C GLY A 189 -3.65 23.77 -8.92
N GLN A 190 -3.24 24.87 -8.30
CA GLN A 190 -2.37 24.84 -7.12
C GLN A 190 -3.11 24.33 -5.88
N ASP A 191 -4.38 24.69 -5.72
CA ASP A 191 -5.23 24.17 -4.64
C ASP A 191 -5.41 22.65 -4.76
N GLY A 192 -5.74 22.17 -5.96
CA GLY A 192 -5.88 20.74 -6.25
C GLY A 192 -4.59 19.97 -5.99
N LEU A 193 -3.45 20.52 -6.40
CA LEU A 193 -2.14 19.94 -6.12
C LEU A 193 -1.83 19.93 -4.62
N SER A 194 -2.17 21.00 -3.89
CA SER A 194 -1.95 21.08 -2.44
C SER A 194 -2.77 20.03 -1.68
N LEU A 195 -4.03 19.81 -2.09
CA LEU A 195 -4.85 18.73 -1.54
C LEU A 195 -4.29 17.34 -1.87
N LYS A 196 -3.84 17.12 -3.11
CA LYS A 196 -3.15 15.87 -3.50
C LYS A 196 -1.88 15.64 -2.68
N LYS A 197 -1.09 16.68 -2.40
CA LYS A 197 0.11 16.59 -1.56
C LYS A 197 -0.22 16.17 -0.13
N MET A 198 -1.30 16.70 0.45
CA MET A 198 -1.76 16.26 1.78
C MET A 198 -2.17 14.79 1.77
N LEU A 199 -2.83 14.32 0.71
CA LEU A 199 -3.19 12.92 0.53
C LEU A 199 -1.95 12.02 0.39
N ALA A 200 -1.02 12.40 -0.49
CA ALA A 200 0.22 11.69 -0.74
C ALA A 200 1.08 11.58 0.53
N ALA A 201 1.24 12.70 1.26
CA ALA A 201 1.97 12.74 2.52
C ALA A 201 1.34 11.85 3.59
N GLY A 202 0.01 11.88 3.75
CA GLY A 202 -0.68 11.02 4.72
C GLY A 202 -0.71 9.54 4.32
N ALA A 203 -0.65 9.22 3.03
CA ALA A 203 -0.49 7.85 2.53
C ALA A 203 0.95 7.35 2.64
N GLY A 204 1.92 8.25 2.90
CA GLY A 204 3.34 7.92 2.87
C GLY A 204 3.84 7.54 1.47
N VAL A 205 3.18 8.03 0.41
CA VAL A 205 3.49 7.72 -0.99
C VAL A 205 3.84 9.02 -1.73
N PRO A 206 5.00 9.14 -2.40
CA PRO A 206 5.39 10.35 -3.10
C PRO A 206 4.57 10.51 -4.39
N LEU A 207 4.40 11.75 -4.86
CA LEU A 207 3.50 12.03 -5.99
C LEU A 207 3.92 11.32 -7.30
N HIS A 208 5.22 11.11 -7.51
CA HIS A 208 5.70 10.41 -8.70
C HIS A 208 5.27 8.92 -8.77
N PHE A 209 4.92 8.28 -7.64
CA PHE A 209 4.31 6.94 -7.65
C PHE A 209 2.86 6.98 -8.13
N LEU A 210 2.19 8.13 -8.00
CA LEU A 210 0.83 8.37 -8.46
C LEU A 210 0.79 8.92 -9.90
N ALA A 211 1.89 8.78 -10.66
CA ALA A 211 2.07 9.36 -11.97
C ALA A 211 1.91 10.90 -12.00
N GLU A 212 2.10 11.56 -10.86
CA GLU A 212 2.06 13.02 -10.74
C GLU A 212 3.49 13.59 -10.72
N PRO A 213 3.87 14.40 -11.72
CA PRO A 213 5.21 14.97 -11.77
C PRO A 213 5.39 16.04 -10.68
N GLU A 214 6.07 15.69 -9.59
CA GLU A 214 6.66 16.67 -8.69
C GLU A 214 7.86 17.31 -9.38
N SER A 215 7.69 18.51 -9.92
CA SER A 215 8.77 19.27 -10.56
C SER A 215 10.05 19.25 -9.73
N THR A 216 11.18 19.08 -10.43
CA THR A 216 12.61 19.09 -10.03
C THR A 216 13.32 17.76 -10.26
N THR A 217 13.69 17.47 -11.50
CA THR A 217 14.66 16.42 -11.92
C THR A 217 14.40 14.98 -11.46
N ARG A 218 14.60 14.01 -12.37
CA ARG A 218 14.46 12.56 -12.09
C ARG A 218 15.14 12.12 -10.78
N THR A 219 16.31 12.67 -10.49
CA THR A 219 17.11 12.40 -9.29
C THR A 219 16.41 12.77 -7.97
N THR A 220 15.61 13.84 -7.94
CA THR A 220 14.92 14.27 -6.71
C THR A 220 13.68 13.44 -6.46
N ALA A 221 12.92 13.13 -7.52
CA ALA A 221 11.80 12.21 -7.45
C ALA A 221 12.27 10.84 -6.93
N GLU A 222 13.37 10.32 -7.50
CA GLU A 222 13.97 9.06 -7.07
C GLU A 222 14.49 9.07 -5.62
N ALA A 223 14.95 10.21 -5.10
CA ALA A 223 15.39 10.32 -3.71
C ALA A 223 14.21 10.34 -2.72
N ALA A 224 13.03 10.79 -3.16
CA ALA A 224 11.84 10.90 -2.33
C ALA A 224 11.14 9.55 -2.04
N GLY A 225 11.49 8.47 -2.74
CA GLY A 225 10.87 7.13 -2.55
C GLY A 225 11.39 6.33 -1.35
N GLY A 226 12.55 6.68 -0.79
CA GLY A 226 13.20 5.93 0.30
C GLY A 226 12.30 5.65 1.53
N PRO A 227 11.63 6.66 2.10
CA PRO A 227 10.70 6.45 3.23
C PRO A 227 9.56 5.49 2.90
N THR A 228 9.00 5.55 1.69
CA THR A 228 7.91 4.69 1.22
C THR A 228 8.36 3.23 1.12
N TYR A 229 9.54 2.98 0.57
CA TYR A 229 10.08 1.62 0.50
C TYR A 229 10.28 1.00 1.90
N ARG A 230 10.78 1.77 2.87
CA ARG A 230 10.91 1.31 4.27
C ARG A 230 9.55 1.00 4.89
N HIS A 231 8.54 1.82 4.61
CA HIS A 231 7.18 1.57 5.07
C HIS A 231 6.63 0.26 4.47
N PHE A 232 6.81 0.04 3.17
CA PHE A 232 6.43 -1.21 2.51
C PHE A 232 7.20 -2.42 3.03
N GLU A 233 8.48 -2.26 3.36
CA GLU A 233 9.30 -3.31 3.97
C GLU A 233 8.78 -3.70 5.35
N GLN A 234 8.45 -2.72 6.18
CA GLN A 234 7.82 -2.96 7.48
C GLN A 234 6.47 -3.68 7.31
N ARG A 235 5.65 -3.26 6.34
CA ARG A 235 4.36 -3.91 6.03
C ARG A 235 4.55 -5.34 5.55
N GLN A 236 5.52 -5.58 4.66
CA GLN A 236 5.85 -6.92 4.16
C GLN A 236 6.30 -7.83 5.30
N ARG A 237 7.18 -7.35 6.20
CA ARG A 237 7.62 -8.09 7.38
C ARG A 237 6.46 -8.49 8.28
N TYR A 238 5.54 -7.55 8.56
CA TYR A 238 4.34 -7.85 9.34
C TYR A 238 3.48 -8.91 8.65
N PHE A 239 3.29 -8.80 7.34
CA PHE A 239 2.47 -9.75 6.59
C PHE A 239 3.10 -11.15 6.50
N LEU A 240 4.42 -11.24 6.35
CA LEU A 240 5.15 -12.52 6.43
C LEU A 240 5.04 -13.14 7.83
N TRP A 241 5.15 -12.33 8.90
CA TRP A 241 4.92 -12.80 10.27
C TRP A 241 3.50 -13.38 10.44
N LEU A 242 2.49 -12.65 9.96
CA LEU A 242 1.08 -13.07 9.99
C LEU A 242 0.89 -14.42 9.27
N LEU A 243 1.41 -14.56 8.05
CA LEU A 243 1.35 -15.81 7.31
C LEU A 243 2.06 -16.94 8.06
N GLY A 244 3.21 -16.65 8.66
CA GLY A 244 3.96 -17.61 9.47
C GLY A 244 3.14 -18.09 10.66
N ASP A 245 2.44 -17.18 11.33
CA ASP A 245 1.59 -17.51 12.46
C ASP A 245 0.40 -18.40 12.05
N VAL A 246 -0.31 -18.04 10.98
CA VAL A 246 -1.37 -18.87 10.39
C VAL A 246 -0.86 -20.27 10.04
N LEU A 247 0.32 -20.39 9.42
CA LEU A 247 0.91 -21.67 9.06
C LEU A 247 1.30 -22.50 10.30
N ARG A 248 1.80 -21.87 11.37
CA ARG A 248 2.07 -22.57 12.64
C ARG A 248 0.82 -23.18 13.22
N VAL A 249 -0.31 -22.47 13.18
CA VAL A 249 -1.59 -23.02 13.64
C VAL A 249 -1.99 -24.26 12.83
N VAL A 250 -1.92 -24.17 11.51
CA VAL A 250 -2.25 -25.29 10.61
C VAL A 250 -1.32 -26.49 10.84
N VAL A 251 -0.01 -26.26 10.97
CA VAL A 251 0.98 -27.31 11.25
C VAL A 251 0.74 -27.94 12.63
N ASN A 252 0.42 -27.13 13.65
CA ASN A 252 0.13 -27.62 14.99
C ASN A 252 -1.06 -28.60 14.95
N ARG A 253 -2.19 -28.19 14.34
CA ARG A 253 -3.36 -29.06 14.18
C ARG A 253 -3.05 -30.32 13.38
N ARG A 254 -2.35 -30.19 12.25
CA ARG A 254 -1.98 -31.34 11.41
C ARG A 254 -1.07 -32.33 12.15
N SER A 255 -0.14 -31.86 12.98
CA SER A 255 0.79 -32.72 13.72
C SER A 255 0.11 -33.63 14.75
N VAL A 256 -1.07 -33.26 15.23
CA VAL A 256 -1.86 -34.09 16.16
C VAL A 256 -2.47 -35.30 15.44
N VAL A 257 -2.90 -35.11 14.19
CA VAL A 257 -3.54 -36.16 13.39
C VAL A 257 -2.51 -36.99 12.61
N ASP A 258 -1.46 -36.35 12.11
CA ASP A 258 -0.41 -36.97 11.30
C ASP A 258 0.95 -36.83 11.97
N ARG A 259 1.41 -37.93 12.57
CA ARG A 259 2.71 -38.01 13.27
C ARG A 259 3.92 -37.79 12.37
N ARG A 260 3.76 -37.79 11.04
CA ARG A 260 4.85 -37.46 10.10
C ARG A 260 5.14 -35.96 10.07
N VAL A 261 4.16 -35.13 10.44
CA VAL A 261 4.31 -33.68 10.51
C VAL A 261 4.76 -33.31 11.93
N SER A 262 5.95 -32.73 12.03
CA SER A 262 6.45 -32.23 13.31
C SER A 262 5.75 -30.94 13.70
N ARG A 263 5.26 -30.85 14.93
CA ARG A 263 4.77 -29.58 15.53
C ARG A 263 5.84 -28.49 15.53
N ARG A 264 7.11 -28.87 15.56
CA ARG A 264 8.28 -27.97 15.58
C ARG A 264 8.92 -27.83 14.20
N ALA A 265 8.20 -28.14 13.13
CA ALA A 265 8.71 -27.92 11.79
C ALA A 265 9.07 -26.44 11.61
N GLU A 266 10.25 -26.18 11.05
CA GLU A 266 10.68 -24.83 10.72
C GLU A 266 9.87 -24.31 9.53
N ILE A 267 9.39 -23.08 9.62
CA ILE A 267 8.61 -22.42 8.56
C ILE A 267 9.38 -21.18 8.14
N GLN A 268 9.93 -21.22 6.92
CA GLN A 268 10.61 -20.10 6.30
C GLN A 268 9.69 -19.43 5.28
N LEU A 269 9.57 -18.11 5.38
CA LEU A 269 8.77 -17.29 4.47
C LEU A 269 9.65 -16.15 3.94
N ASN A 270 9.71 -16.04 2.62
CA ASN A 270 10.53 -15.04 1.95
C ASN A 270 9.62 -14.09 1.18
N GLY A 271 9.83 -12.78 1.38
CA GLY A 271 9.23 -11.74 0.56
C GLY A 271 10.02 -11.55 -0.72
N ALA A 272 9.37 -11.02 -1.75
CA ALA A 272 10.08 -10.52 -2.93
C ALA A 272 10.74 -9.17 -2.62
N ASP A 273 11.80 -8.85 -3.35
CA ASP A 273 12.47 -7.56 -3.23
C ASP A 273 11.48 -6.43 -3.56
N ILE A 274 11.47 -5.41 -2.70
CA ILE A 274 10.58 -4.25 -2.83
C ILE A 274 11.14 -3.24 -3.83
N SER A 275 12.46 -3.25 -4.06
CA SER A 275 13.14 -2.33 -4.96
C SER A 275 14.34 -3.01 -5.64
N ALA A 276 14.28 -3.16 -6.97
CA ALA A 276 15.42 -3.65 -7.76
C ALA A 276 16.65 -2.72 -7.70
N ARG A 277 16.47 -1.46 -7.30
CA ARG A 277 17.54 -0.49 -7.11
C ARG A 277 18.40 -0.80 -5.88
N ASP A 278 17.82 -1.39 -4.84
CA ASP A 278 18.60 -1.83 -3.69
C ASP A 278 19.57 -2.91 -4.16
N ASN A 279 19.14 -3.83 -5.02
CA ASN A 279 20.02 -4.85 -5.59
C ASN A 279 21.19 -4.24 -6.39
N LEU A 280 20.95 -3.21 -7.21
CA LEU A 280 22.04 -2.51 -7.92
C LEU A 280 22.96 -1.75 -6.96
N SER A 281 22.40 -1.05 -5.97
CA SER A 281 23.17 -0.27 -5.00
C SER A 281 24.00 -1.18 -4.09
N LEU A 282 23.43 -2.31 -3.65
CA LEU A 282 24.09 -3.36 -2.89
C LEU A 282 25.17 -4.04 -3.73
N ALA A 283 24.91 -4.35 -5.00
CA ALA A 283 25.91 -4.88 -5.91
C ALA A 283 27.10 -3.92 -6.12
N MET A 284 26.83 -2.62 -6.30
CA MET A 284 27.87 -1.59 -6.39
C MET A 284 28.63 -1.45 -5.07
N ALA A 285 27.95 -1.44 -3.93
CA ALA A 285 28.58 -1.35 -2.62
C ALA A 285 29.49 -2.56 -2.34
N ALA A 286 28.98 -3.77 -2.62
CA ALA A 286 29.73 -5.02 -2.53
C ALA A 286 30.95 -5.02 -3.47
N GLY A 287 30.78 -4.60 -4.73
CA GLY A 287 31.86 -4.47 -5.70
C GLY A 287 32.93 -3.45 -5.28
N ASN A 288 32.53 -2.34 -4.68
CA ASN A 288 33.45 -1.28 -4.22
C ASN A 288 34.20 -1.64 -2.93
N ILE A 289 33.56 -2.37 -2.00
CA ILE A 289 34.17 -2.73 -0.71
C ILE A 289 35.04 -3.98 -0.81
N MET A 290 34.74 -4.91 -1.73
CA MET A 290 35.45 -6.18 -1.87
C MET A 290 36.98 -6.02 -2.00
N PRO A 291 37.53 -5.11 -2.83
CA PRO A 291 38.99 -4.93 -2.93
C PRO A 291 39.65 -4.57 -1.59
N ALA A 292 38.97 -3.75 -0.77
CA ALA A 292 39.46 -3.38 0.55
C ALA A 292 39.42 -4.58 1.52
N LEU A 293 38.32 -5.34 1.52
CA LEU A 293 38.18 -6.53 2.35
C LEU A 293 39.19 -7.63 1.97
N SER A 294 39.42 -7.86 0.68
CA SER A 294 40.44 -8.80 0.19
C SER A 294 41.84 -8.37 0.65
N SER A 295 42.19 -7.08 0.56
CA SER A 295 43.50 -6.61 1.03
C SER A 295 43.68 -6.79 2.55
N LEU A 296 42.62 -6.58 3.34
CA LEU A 296 42.66 -6.86 4.79
C LEU A 296 42.82 -8.35 5.08
N ARG A 297 42.16 -9.22 4.31
CA ARG A 297 42.29 -10.67 4.43
C ARG A 297 43.69 -11.16 4.08
N GLU A 298 44.26 -10.69 2.96
CA GLU A 298 45.61 -11.03 2.51
C GLU A 298 46.69 -10.62 3.52
N ARG A 299 46.46 -9.51 4.23
CA ARG A 299 47.35 -9.03 5.32
C ARG A 299 47.14 -9.78 6.65
N GLY A 300 46.22 -10.74 6.70
CA GLY A 300 45.89 -11.49 7.90
C GLY A 300 45.18 -10.68 8.99
N LEU A 301 44.59 -9.53 8.65
CA LEU A 301 43.87 -8.66 9.58
C LEU A 301 42.40 -9.06 9.77
N LEU A 302 41.85 -9.85 8.83
CA LEU A 302 40.52 -10.44 8.88
C LEU A 302 40.62 -11.96 8.68
N ASP A 303 39.69 -12.72 9.27
CA ASP A 303 39.49 -14.13 8.96
C ASP A 303 38.45 -14.34 7.83
N ASP A 304 38.32 -15.58 7.34
CA ASP A 304 37.36 -15.89 6.26
C ASP A 304 35.92 -15.67 6.70
N ALA A 305 35.63 -15.86 7.99
CA ALA A 305 34.30 -15.66 8.56
C ALA A 305 33.93 -14.18 8.55
N GLU A 306 34.81 -13.31 9.03
CA GLU A 306 34.55 -11.87 9.06
C GLU A 306 34.54 -11.25 7.66
N LEU A 307 35.40 -11.73 6.75
CA LEU A 307 35.34 -11.38 5.33
C LEU A 307 33.95 -11.68 4.74
N LEU A 308 33.48 -12.91 4.92
CA LEU A 308 32.20 -13.36 4.37
C LEU A 308 31.02 -12.62 5.01
N ARG A 309 31.05 -12.43 6.33
CA ARG A 309 30.06 -11.65 7.09
C ARG A 309 29.95 -10.22 6.58
N LEU A 310 31.09 -9.53 6.40
CA LEU A 310 31.12 -8.16 5.92
C LEU A 310 30.63 -8.08 4.47
N PHE A 311 31.07 -9.00 3.60
CA PHE A 311 30.61 -9.05 2.22
C PHE A 311 29.09 -9.21 2.11
N TYR A 312 28.50 -10.23 2.75
CA TYR A 312 27.05 -10.44 2.72
C TYR A 312 26.27 -9.28 3.33
N ARG A 313 26.80 -8.64 4.38
CA ARG A 313 26.20 -7.43 4.94
C ARG A 313 26.12 -6.29 3.92
N PHE A 314 27.13 -6.10 3.08
CA PHE A 314 27.10 -5.10 2.00
C PHE A 314 26.24 -5.52 0.81
N CYS A 315 26.06 -6.83 0.60
CA CYS A 315 25.07 -7.39 -0.33
C CYS A 315 23.63 -7.33 0.23
N GLY A 316 23.42 -6.91 1.48
CA GLY A 316 22.10 -6.81 2.11
C GLY A 316 21.55 -8.13 2.64
N GLU A 317 22.33 -9.20 2.64
CA GLU A 317 21.93 -10.53 3.11
C GLU A 317 22.40 -10.77 4.54
N THR A 318 21.55 -11.43 5.34
CA THR A 318 21.94 -11.98 6.65
C THR A 318 22.09 -13.48 6.51
N VAL A 319 23.30 -13.99 6.70
CA VAL A 319 23.62 -15.42 6.51
C VAL A 319 24.25 -16.01 7.78
N ASP A 320 24.04 -17.31 7.99
CA ASP A 320 24.83 -18.08 8.95
C ASP A 320 26.21 -18.37 8.34
N VAL A 321 27.19 -17.55 8.71
CA VAL A 321 28.54 -17.57 8.17
C VAL A 321 29.25 -18.89 8.45
N ASP A 322 29.04 -19.47 9.62
CA ASP A 322 29.69 -20.72 10.03
C ASP A 322 29.16 -21.90 9.21
N GLU A 323 27.84 -21.94 8.98
CA GLU A 323 27.23 -22.92 8.08
C GLU A 323 27.73 -22.74 6.64
N MET A 324 27.84 -21.51 6.14
CA MET A 324 28.34 -21.23 4.79
C MET A 324 29.79 -21.68 4.60
N LEU A 325 30.66 -21.38 5.56
CA LEU A 325 32.04 -21.84 5.53
C LEU A 325 32.14 -23.36 5.61
N ALA A 326 31.31 -24.00 6.44
CA ALA A 326 31.26 -25.46 6.54
C ALA A 326 30.85 -26.10 5.20
N ARG A 327 29.81 -25.57 4.55
CA ARG A 327 29.38 -25.99 3.19
C ARG A 327 30.46 -25.73 2.15
N GLY A 328 31.12 -24.57 2.20
CA GLY A 328 32.21 -24.19 1.29
C GLY A 328 33.42 -25.12 1.39
N ARG A 329 33.78 -25.58 2.59
CA ARG A 329 34.87 -26.57 2.79
C ARG A 329 34.53 -27.96 2.24
N GLN A 330 33.24 -28.31 2.20
CA GLN A 330 32.75 -29.56 1.63
C GLN A 330 32.56 -29.49 0.12
N ALA A 331 32.51 -28.28 -0.46
CA ALA A 331 32.43 -28.08 -1.89
C ALA A 331 33.75 -28.48 -2.56
N ALA A 332 33.67 -29.19 -3.69
CA ALA A 332 34.86 -29.55 -4.46
C ALA A 332 35.62 -28.29 -4.89
N PRO A 333 36.97 -28.30 -4.92
CA PRO A 333 37.74 -27.14 -5.35
C PRO A 333 37.30 -26.72 -6.75
N ALA A 334 37.00 -25.42 -6.90
CA ALA A 334 36.56 -24.87 -8.17
C ALA A 334 37.58 -25.20 -9.26
N LYS A 335 37.17 -25.97 -10.28
CA LYS A 335 38.04 -26.30 -11.42
C LYS A 335 38.35 -25.01 -12.18
N GLY A 336 39.57 -24.49 -12.00
CA GLY A 336 40.22 -23.56 -12.92
C GLY A 336 39.49 -22.25 -13.19
N PHE A 337 39.03 -21.53 -12.16
CA PHE A 337 38.51 -20.17 -12.36
C PHE A 337 39.65 -19.15 -12.23
N ASN A 338 40.09 -18.61 -13.36
CA ASN A 338 41.10 -17.55 -13.39
C ASN A 338 40.40 -16.22 -13.12
N TRP A 339 40.69 -15.58 -11.98
CA TRP A 339 40.09 -14.32 -11.52
C TRP A 339 40.52 -13.09 -12.35
N ALA A 340 41.02 -13.28 -13.57
CA ALA A 340 41.42 -12.18 -14.45
C ALA A 340 40.24 -11.22 -14.55
N ILE A 341 40.41 -10.06 -13.91
CA ILE A 341 39.42 -9.02 -13.68
C ILE A 341 38.69 -8.80 -14.99
N ALA A 342 37.47 -9.32 -15.10
CA ALA A 342 36.58 -8.97 -16.18
C ALA A 342 36.20 -7.51 -15.92
N GLN A 343 37.00 -6.58 -16.47
CA GLN A 343 36.61 -5.20 -16.67
C GLN A 343 35.52 -5.14 -17.74
N THR A 344 34.44 -5.89 -17.58
CA THR A 344 33.23 -5.66 -18.32
C THR A 344 32.58 -4.45 -17.67
N GLN A 345 32.47 -3.36 -18.42
CA GLN A 345 31.69 -2.19 -18.01
C GLN A 345 30.37 -2.63 -17.39
N PRO A 346 29.88 -1.96 -16.33
CA PRO A 346 28.61 -2.34 -15.73
C PRO A 346 27.54 -2.31 -16.81
N VAL A 347 26.88 -3.45 -17.02
CA VAL A 347 25.73 -3.57 -17.92
C VAL A 347 24.76 -2.45 -17.53
N LYS A 348 24.44 -1.57 -18.48
CA LYS A 348 23.47 -0.50 -18.24
C LYS A 348 22.11 -1.17 -18.12
N ILE A 349 21.63 -1.34 -16.90
CA ILE A 349 20.30 -1.87 -16.60
C ILE A 349 19.34 -0.68 -16.45
N ASP A 350 18.14 -0.81 -17.00
CA ASP A 350 17.10 0.21 -16.79
C ASP A 350 16.63 0.18 -15.32
N PRO A 351 16.77 1.30 -14.56
CA PRO A 351 16.40 1.34 -13.15
C PRO A 351 14.90 1.12 -12.87
N ALA A 352 14.02 1.23 -13.88
CA ALA A 352 12.57 1.12 -13.71
C ALA A 352 12.04 -0.32 -13.88
N ILE A 353 12.71 -1.14 -14.70
CA ILE A 353 12.22 -2.48 -15.09
C ILE A 353 13.21 -3.61 -14.80
N GLY A 354 14.48 -3.29 -14.53
CA GLY A 354 15.51 -4.31 -14.26
C GLY A 354 16.03 -5.06 -15.49
N GLU A 355 15.64 -4.65 -16.70
CA GLU A 355 16.10 -5.24 -17.96
C GLU A 355 17.39 -4.58 -18.47
N GLU A 356 18.22 -5.35 -19.18
CA GLU A 356 19.44 -4.86 -19.83
C GLU A 356 19.10 -3.87 -20.95
N LYS A 357 19.72 -2.68 -20.92
CA LYS A 357 19.57 -1.68 -21.98
C LYS A 357 20.37 -2.17 -23.19
N GLY A 358 19.69 -2.88 -24.10
CA GLY A 358 20.30 -3.44 -25.30
C GLY A 358 21.09 -2.40 -26.09
N GLY A 359 22.40 -2.62 -26.21
CA GLY A 359 23.25 -1.90 -27.14
C GLY A 359 22.92 -2.36 -28.56
N ARG A 360 22.30 -1.49 -29.34
CA ARG A 360 22.39 -1.52 -30.80
C ARG A 360 23.02 -0.21 -31.24
N ASP A 361 24.33 -0.26 -31.44
CA ASP A 361 24.97 0.56 -32.45
C ASP A 361 25.09 -0.34 -33.68
N ASP A 362 24.21 -0.12 -34.65
CA ASP A 362 24.48 -0.25 -36.09
C ASP A 362 24.03 1.07 -36.74
#